data_AF-A0A2J6XE74-F1
#
_entry.id   AF-A0A2J6XE74-F1
#
_cell.length_a   1.000
_cell.length_b   1.000
_cell.length_c   1.000
_cell.angle_alpha   90.00
_cell.angle_beta   90.00
_cell.angle_gamma   90.00
#
_symmetry.space_group_name_H-M   'P 1'
#
loop_
_entity.id
_entity.type
_entity.pdbx_description
1 polymer ?
#
loop_
_entity_poly.entity_id
_entity_poly.type
_entity_poly.pdbx_seq_one_letter_code
_entity_poly.pdbx_strand_id
1 'polypeptide(L)'
;ADELLASAADGRIKLYTIATALDLRRQRPELFSAGEYLPLMASGPAAEHVIAFARRHPSAGEAITVAPRLTARLSNGHELPPIGELWDETWLPLPQSTPGSRYHNLFTGERLVVTEHSATPGLALAEILRRWPIALLVRED
;
A
#
# COMPACT_ATOMS: atom_id res chain seq x y z
N ALA A 1 -9.57 -6.15 -10.22
CA ALA A 1 -8.24 -5.50 -10.22
C ALA A 1 -7.61 -5.59 -11.61
N ASP A 2 -7.31 -6.79 -12.11
CA ASP A 2 -6.57 -6.99 -13.36
C ASP A 2 -7.23 -6.33 -14.59
N GLU A 3 -8.56 -6.42 -14.76
CA GLU A 3 -9.25 -5.77 -15.88
C GLU A 3 -9.00 -4.26 -15.89
N LEU A 4 -9.19 -3.60 -14.74
CA LEU A 4 -9.00 -2.15 -14.60
C LEU A 4 -7.54 -1.74 -14.85
N LEU A 5 -6.58 -2.60 -14.49
CA LEU A 5 -5.17 -2.35 -14.79
C LEU A 5 -4.88 -2.52 -16.28
N ALA A 6 -5.38 -3.59 -16.90
CA ALA A 6 -5.19 -3.87 -18.33
C ALA A 6 -5.83 -2.78 -19.21
N SER A 7 -6.91 -2.15 -18.76
CA SER A 7 -7.61 -1.07 -19.48
C SER A 7 -7.36 0.32 -18.87
N ALA A 8 -6.25 0.54 -18.15
CA ALA A 8 -6.01 1.74 -17.37
C ALA A 8 -6.21 3.08 -18.14
N ALA A 9 -5.98 3.08 -19.45
CA ALA A 9 -6.15 4.24 -20.33
C ALA A 9 -7.61 4.78 -20.38
N ASP A 10 -8.61 3.96 -20.07
CA ASP A 10 -10.02 4.38 -20.03
C ASP A 10 -10.41 5.17 -18.76
N GLY A 11 -9.49 5.28 -17.80
CA GLY A 11 -9.67 6.05 -16.57
C GLY A 11 -10.50 5.37 -15.48
N ARG A 12 -11.12 4.19 -15.72
CA ARG A 12 -11.92 3.48 -14.70
C ARG A 12 -11.07 3.08 -13.50
N ILE A 13 -9.80 2.76 -13.70
CA ILE A 13 -8.84 2.47 -12.62
C ILE A 13 -8.74 3.63 -11.62
N LYS A 14 -8.72 4.87 -12.13
CA LYS A 14 -8.64 6.09 -11.31
C LYS A 14 -9.96 6.34 -10.61
N LEU A 15 -11.09 6.19 -11.31
CA LEU A 15 -12.41 6.36 -10.73
C LEU A 15 -12.64 5.37 -9.57
N TYR A 16 -12.30 4.10 -9.77
CA TYR A 16 -12.36 3.07 -8.73
C TYR A 16 -11.48 3.42 -7.53
N THR A 17 -10.22 3.82 -7.76
CA THR A 17 -9.29 4.26 -6.70
C THR A 17 -9.90 5.39 -5.86
N ILE A 18 -10.42 6.43 -6.53
CA ILE A 18 -11.00 7.60 -5.85
C ILE A 18 -12.24 7.20 -5.06
N ALA A 19 -13.16 6.45 -5.69
CA ALA A 19 -14.40 6.02 -5.06
C ALA A 19 -14.13 5.20 -3.79
N THR A 20 -13.24 4.20 -3.88
CA THR A 20 -12.88 3.33 -2.74
C THR A 20 -12.19 4.11 -1.62
N ALA A 21 -11.25 5.00 -1.93
CA ALA A 21 -10.55 5.79 -0.92
C ALA A 21 -11.48 6.81 -0.23
N LEU A 22 -12.37 7.46 -0.99
CA LEU A 22 -13.35 8.39 -0.42
C LEU A 22 -14.39 7.66 0.44
N ASP A 23 -14.78 6.44 0.05
CA ASP A 23 -15.70 5.64 0.83
C ASP A 23 -15.08 5.25 2.19
N LEU A 24 -13.81 4.80 2.22
CA LEU A 24 -13.11 4.56 3.49
C LEU A 24 -13.06 5.82 4.36
N ARG A 25 -12.73 6.98 3.75
CA ARG A 25 -12.70 8.27 4.48
C ARG A 25 -14.04 8.63 5.08
N ARG A 26 -15.14 8.36 4.36
CA ARG A 26 -16.50 8.59 4.82
C ARG A 26 -16.89 7.63 5.95
N GLN A 27 -16.48 6.36 5.86
CA GLN A 27 -16.77 5.36 6.89
C GLN A 27 -15.95 5.55 8.17
N ARG A 28 -14.73 6.08 8.07
CA ARG A 28 -13.80 6.26 9.21
C ARG A 28 -13.30 7.71 9.33
N PRO A 29 -14.18 8.71 9.50
CA PRO A 29 -13.79 10.11 9.44
C PRO A 29 -12.71 10.49 10.47
N GLU A 30 -12.80 9.99 11.70
CA GLU A 30 -11.83 10.25 12.78
C GLU A 30 -10.40 9.81 12.40
N LEU A 31 -10.27 8.69 11.69
CA LEU A 31 -8.97 8.19 11.23
C LEU A 31 -8.24 9.21 10.35
N PHE A 32 -8.99 9.99 9.56
CA PHE A 32 -8.43 10.93 8.61
C PHE A 32 -8.45 12.38 9.06
N SER A 33 -9.33 12.77 9.99
CA SER A 33 -9.38 14.13 10.54
C SER A 33 -8.48 14.30 11.77
N ALA A 34 -8.43 13.29 12.65
CA ALA A 34 -7.73 13.36 13.94
C ALA A 34 -6.65 12.27 14.11
N GLY A 35 -6.64 11.23 13.27
CA GLY A 35 -5.61 10.19 13.31
C GLY A 35 -4.21 10.74 13.04
N GLU A 36 -3.23 10.23 13.79
CA GLU A 36 -1.81 10.52 13.61
C GLU A 36 -1.36 10.21 12.18
N TYR A 37 -0.39 10.98 11.68
CA TYR A 37 0.27 10.73 10.41
C TYR A 37 1.67 10.20 10.69
N LEU A 38 1.91 8.92 10.38
CA LEU A 38 3.16 8.24 10.68
C LEU A 38 3.87 7.89 9.36
N PRO A 39 5.03 8.48 9.05
CA PRO A 39 5.79 8.09 7.86
C PRO A 39 6.32 6.66 8.01
N LEU A 40 6.30 5.90 6.92
CA LEU A 40 6.85 4.54 6.85
C LEU A 40 7.95 4.51 5.80
N MET A 41 9.17 4.23 6.24
CA MET A 41 10.36 4.20 5.37
C MET A 41 10.62 2.77 4.93
N ALA A 42 10.54 2.54 3.62
CA ALA A 42 10.89 1.25 3.04
C ALA A 42 12.41 0.99 3.11
N SER A 43 12.78 -0.28 3.01
CA SER A 43 14.17 -0.75 2.92
C SER A 43 14.32 -1.74 1.76
N GLY A 44 15.54 -1.90 1.25
CA GLY A 44 15.82 -2.81 0.13
C GLY A 44 16.02 -2.09 -1.21
N PRO A 45 16.18 -2.84 -2.31
CA PRO A 45 16.69 -2.33 -3.59
C PRO A 45 15.89 -1.18 -4.20
N ALA A 46 14.55 -1.20 -4.07
CA ALA A 46 13.66 -0.19 -4.64
C ALA A 46 13.09 0.78 -3.59
N ALA A 47 13.70 0.89 -2.41
CA ALA A 47 13.17 1.71 -1.31
C ALA A 47 12.98 3.20 -1.67
N GLU A 48 13.83 3.75 -2.53
CA GLU A 48 13.71 5.15 -2.96
C GLU A 48 12.52 5.41 -3.90
N HIS A 49 11.91 4.35 -4.44
CA HIS A 49 10.82 4.39 -5.41
C HIS A 49 9.44 4.29 -4.76
N VAL A 50 9.33 4.34 -3.43
CA VAL A 50 8.05 4.28 -2.72
C VAL A 50 7.91 5.38 -1.68
N ILE A 51 6.68 5.88 -1.53
CA ILE A 51 6.25 6.69 -0.40
C ILE A 51 5.16 5.90 0.31
N ALA A 52 5.31 5.75 1.63
CA ALA A 52 4.31 5.12 2.45
C ALA A 52 4.10 5.88 3.76
N PHE A 53 2.87 5.83 4.25
CA PHE A 53 2.51 6.39 5.55
C PHE A 53 1.29 5.68 6.13
N ALA A 54 1.21 5.63 7.45
CA ALA A 54 0.04 5.20 8.19
C ALA A 54 -0.76 6.41 8.68
N ARG A 55 -2.09 6.27 8.64
CA ARG A 55 -3.02 7.01 9.49
C ARG A 55 -3.45 6.09 10.62
N ARG A 56 -3.27 6.50 11.86
CA ARG A 56 -3.58 5.69 13.04
C ARG A 56 -4.40 6.47 14.05
N HIS A 57 -5.45 5.85 14.57
CA HIS A 57 -6.29 6.44 15.60
C HIS A 57 -6.67 5.37 16.63
N PRO A 58 -6.67 5.67 17.94
CA PRO A 58 -6.93 4.66 18.98
C PRO A 58 -8.27 3.91 18.82
N SER A 59 -9.33 4.61 18.42
CA SER A 59 -10.68 4.02 18.23
C SER A 59 -11.04 3.71 16.78
N ALA A 60 -10.38 4.34 15.79
CA ALA A 60 -10.76 4.22 14.37
C ALA A 60 -9.81 3.30 13.57
N GLY A 61 -8.84 2.69 14.26
CA GLY A 61 -7.92 1.69 13.73
C GLY A 61 -6.74 2.31 12.98
N GLU A 62 -6.29 1.63 11.94
CA GLU A 62 -5.13 2.03 11.14
C GLU A 62 -5.38 1.79 9.65
N ALA A 63 -4.95 2.74 8.83
CA ALA A 63 -4.86 2.58 7.39
C ALA A 63 -3.48 3.00 6.87
N ILE A 64 -2.90 2.22 5.97
CA ILE A 64 -1.60 2.49 5.36
C ILE A 64 -1.80 2.80 3.88
N THR A 65 -1.23 3.90 3.43
CA THR A 65 -1.16 4.25 2.01
C THR A 65 0.24 3.95 1.50
N VAL A 66 0.33 3.31 0.33
CA VAL A 66 1.59 3.03 -0.37
C VAL A 66 1.45 3.49 -1.82
N ALA A 67 2.38 4.34 -2.27
CA ALA A 67 2.40 4.84 -3.63
C ALA A 67 3.82 4.87 -4.20
N PRO A 68 4.00 4.49 -5.48
CA PRO A 68 5.28 4.54 -6.15
C PRO A 68 5.64 5.98 -6.50
N ARG A 69 6.94 6.22 -6.63
CA ARG A 69 7.53 7.45 -7.16
C ARG A 69 8.70 7.11 -8.06
N LEU A 70 9.02 8.02 -8.98
CA LEU A 70 10.14 7.85 -9.91
C LEU A 70 10.04 6.51 -10.70
N THR A 71 8.83 6.16 -11.14
CA THR A 71 8.53 4.85 -11.76
C THR A 71 9.33 4.59 -13.03
N ALA A 72 9.63 5.63 -13.82
CA ALA A 72 10.50 5.50 -14.99
C ALA A 72 11.92 5.03 -14.64
N ARG A 73 12.44 5.36 -13.44
CA ARG A 73 13.73 4.83 -12.98
C ARG A 73 13.59 3.41 -12.46
N LEU A 74 12.51 3.13 -11.71
CA LEU A 74 12.19 1.79 -11.20
C LEU A 74 12.09 0.77 -12.34
N SER A 75 11.50 1.15 -13.47
CA SER A 75 11.30 0.29 -14.64
C SER A 75 12.43 0.36 -15.68
N ASN A 76 13.57 0.98 -15.37
CA ASN A 76 14.67 1.20 -16.32
C ASN A 76 14.23 1.86 -17.65
N GLY A 77 13.26 2.77 -17.59
CA GLY A 77 12.72 3.50 -18.73
C GLY A 77 11.58 2.78 -19.48
N HIS A 78 11.21 1.57 -19.07
CA HIS A 78 10.11 0.84 -19.71
C HIS A 78 8.74 1.32 -19.20
N GLU A 79 7.74 1.36 -20.08
CA GLU A 79 6.36 1.69 -19.72
C GLU A 79 5.65 0.48 -19.09
N LEU A 80 6.05 0.14 -17.88
CA LEU A 80 5.49 -0.95 -17.09
C LEU A 80 4.76 -0.41 -15.86
N PRO A 81 3.61 -0.98 -15.48
CA PRO A 81 2.98 -0.65 -14.21
C PRO A 81 3.93 -1.05 -13.06
N PRO A 82 4.09 -0.21 -12.02
CA PRO A 82 4.99 -0.46 -10.89
C PRO A 82 4.40 -1.51 -9.94
N ILE A 83 4.33 -2.76 -10.38
CA ILE A 83 3.72 -3.87 -9.66
C ILE A 83 4.66 -5.08 -9.57
N GLY A 84 4.39 -5.96 -8.59
CA GLY A 84 5.03 -7.28 -8.47
C GLY A 84 6.55 -7.21 -8.46
N GLU A 85 7.19 -7.92 -9.40
CA GLU A 85 8.64 -8.17 -9.45
C GLU A 85 9.50 -6.90 -9.52
N LEU A 86 8.96 -5.76 -9.99
CA LEU A 86 9.69 -4.49 -9.99
C LEU A 86 10.10 -4.04 -8.58
N TRP A 87 9.43 -4.55 -7.54
CA TRP A 87 9.73 -4.23 -6.16
C TRP A 87 10.78 -5.15 -5.53
N ASP A 88 11.13 -6.26 -6.16
CA ASP A 88 12.18 -7.19 -5.70
C ASP A 88 12.04 -7.51 -4.19
N GLU A 89 13.16 -7.62 -3.46
CA GLU A 89 13.20 -7.79 -2.00
C GLU A 89 12.89 -6.49 -1.20
N THR A 90 12.20 -5.50 -1.79
CA THR A 90 11.86 -4.26 -1.09
C THR A 90 10.81 -4.50 -0.02
N TRP A 91 11.08 -3.98 1.16
CA TRP A 91 10.35 -4.25 2.39
C TRP A 91 9.75 -2.97 2.96
N LEU A 92 8.54 -3.06 3.50
CA LEU A 92 7.88 -2.00 4.26
C LEU A 92 7.83 -2.39 5.74
N PRO A 93 8.76 -1.88 6.58
CA PRO A 93 8.69 -1.99 8.03
C PRO A 93 7.37 -1.44 8.59
N LEU A 94 6.73 -2.20 9.47
CA LEU A 94 5.53 -1.84 10.22
C LEU A 94 5.79 -2.02 11.73
N PRO A 95 6.63 -1.16 12.35
CA PRO A 95 7.11 -1.35 13.72
C PRO A 95 6.02 -1.29 14.80
N GLN A 96 4.83 -0.81 14.44
CA GLN A 96 3.67 -0.71 15.32
C GLN A 96 2.72 -1.92 15.23
N SER A 97 3.09 -2.91 14.42
CA SER A 97 2.35 -4.14 14.19
C SER A 97 3.18 -5.34 14.63
N THR A 98 2.51 -6.48 14.80
CA THR A 98 3.14 -7.73 15.22
C THR A 98 3.07 -8.75 14.08
N PRO A 99 4.02 -9.70 13.99
CA PRO A 99 3.88 -10.82 13.07
C PRO A 99 2.53 -11.53 13.26
N GLY A 100 1.86 -11.85 12.17
CA GLY A 100 0.50 -12.40 12.16
C GLY A 100 -0.63 -11.37 12.10
N SER A 101 -0.36 -10.08 12.38
CA SER A 101 -1.32 -9.00 12.10
C SER A 101 -1.74 -9.02 10.63
N ARG A 102 -2.99 -8.66 10.35
CA ARG A 102 -3.54 -8.72 8.99
C ARG A 102 -3.94 -7.35 8.50
N TYR A 103 -3.73 -7.13 7.21
CA TYR A 103 -4.23 -5.97 6.50
C TYR A 103 -5.04 -6.39 5.29
N HIS A 104 -6.15 -5.71 5.07
CA HIS A 104 -6.94 -5.83 3.87
C HIS A 104 -6.57 -4.74 2.87
N ASN A 105 -6.16 -5.12 1.66
CA ASN A 105 -5.93 -4.17 0.56
C ASN A 105 -7.27 -3.82 -0.11
N LEU A 106 -7.77 -2.61 0.10
CA LEU A 106 -9.09 -2.22 -0.41
C LEU A 106 -9.18 -2.15 -1.94
N PHE A 107 -8.06 -2.02 -2.65
CA PHE A 107 -8.10 -1.96 -4.11
C PHE A 107 -8.16 -3.34 -4.76
N THR A 108 -7.55 -4.35 -4.13
CA THR A 108 -7.47 -5.71 -4.69
C THR A 108 -8.36 -6.73 -3.97
N GLY A 109 -8.76 -6.45 -2.73
CA GLY A 109 -9.46 -7.38 -1.85
C GLY A 109 -8.54 -8.39 -1.15
N GLU A 110 -7.23 -8.34 -1.41
CA GLU A 110 -6.25 -9.29 -0.87
C GLU A 110 -5.99 -9.04 0.62
N ARG A 111 -5.71 -10.12 1.35
CA ARG A 111 -5.27 -10.05 2.75
C ARG A 111 -3.79 -10.28 2.83
N LEU A 112 -3.09 -9.33 3.42
CA LEU A 112 -1.66 -9.37 3.66
C LEU A 112 -1.43 -9.70 5.14
N VAL A 113 -0.51 -10.63 5.39
CA VAL A 113 -0.13 -11.03 6.74
C VAL A 113 1.23 -10.43 7.03
N VAL A 114 1.34 -9.68 8.12
CA VAL A 114 2.61 -9.14 8.60
C VAL A 114 3.51 -10.31 8.94
N THR A 115 4.70 -10.34 8.34
CA THR A 115 5.75 -11.29 8.69
C THR A 115 6.96 -10.55 9.27
N GLU A 116 7.94 -11.30 9.74
CA GLU A 116 9.18 -10.74 10.25
C GLU A 116 10.29 -10.94 9.22
N HIS A 117 11.02 -9.86 8.93
CA HIS A 117 12.23 -9.90 8.12
C HIS A 117 13.33 -9.12 8.83
N SER A 118 14.49 -9.75 9.05
CA SER A 118 15.62 -9.15 9.78
C SER A 118 15.21 -8.53 11.13
N ALA A 119 14.42 -9.27 11.93
CA ALA A 119 13.87 -8.86 13.23
C ALA A 119 12.96 -7.61 13.19
N THR A 120 12.41 -7.26 12.01
CA THR A 120 11.47 -6.15 11.85
C THR A 120 10.15 -6.66 11.27
N PRO A 121 9.00 -6.46 11.95
CA PRO A 121 7.70 -6.79 11.37
C PRO A 121 7.41 -5.88 10.19
N GLY A 122 6.78 -6.42 9.15
CA GLY A 122 6.47 -5.64 7.95
C GLY A 122 5.81 -6.46 6.85
N LEU A 123 5.82 -5.91 5.65
CA LEU A 123 5.25 -6.49 4.44
C LEU A 123 6.18 -6.28 3.24
N ALA A 124 6.25 -7.26 2.35
CA ALA A 124 6.98 -7.12 1.09
C ALA A 124 6.22 -6.22 0.11
N LEU A 125 6.91 -5.27 -0.53
CA LEU A 125 6.27 -4.38 -1.51
C LEU A 125 5.80 -5.15 -2.74
N ALA A 126 6.51 -6.22 -3.13
CA ALA A 126 6.11 -7.10 -4.21
C ALA A 126 4.74 -7.76 -3.95
N GLU A 127 4.36 -7.98 -2.68
CA GLU A 127 3.04 -8.48 -2.30
C GLU A 127 2.02 -7.34 -2.13
N ILE A 128 2.40 -6.22 -1.51
CA ILE A 128 1.50 -5.06 -1.35
C ILE A 128 1.00 -4.54 -2.70
N LEU A 129 1.92 -4.43 -3.65
CA LEU A 129 1.70 -3.88 -4.98
C LEU A 129 1.71 -4.97 -6.06
N ARG A 130 1.32 -6.20 -5.71
CA ARG A 130 1.36 -7.34 -6.62
C ARG A 130 0.49 -7.13 -7.87
N ARG A 131 -0.71 -6.58 -7.70
CA ARG A 131 -1.75 -6.50 -8.75
C ARG A 131 -2.29 -5.10 -8.98
N TRP A 132 -1.90 -4.13 -8.16
CA TRP A 132 -2.35 -2.75 -8.26
C TRP A 132 -1.19 -1.80 -8.00
N PRO A 133 -1.03 -0.71 -8.77
CA PRO A 133 0.16 0.14 -8.72
C PRO A 133 0.24 1.00 -7.45
N ILE A 134 -0.78 1.00 -6.59
CA ILE A 134 -0.83 1.68 -5.29
C ILE A 134 -1.55 0.78 -4.29
N ALA A 135 -1.47 1.07 -2.99
CA ALA A 135 -2.24 0.34 -1.99
C ALA A 135 -2.88 1.26 -0.96
N LEU A 136 -4.07 0.85 -0.51
CA LEU A 136 -4.73 1.38 0.67
C LEU A 136 -5.07 0.18 1.55
N LEU A 137 -4.23 -0.05 2.54
CA LEU A 137 -4.30 -1.18 3.44
C LEU A 137 -5.05 -0.75 4.70
N VAL A 138 -5.99 -1.57 5.17
CA VAL A 138 -6.70 -1.32 6.42
C VAL A 138 -6.43 -2.48 7.36
N ARG A 139 -6.03 -2.19 8.60
CA ARG A 139 -5.77 -3.24 9.59
C ARG A 139 -7.07 -3.98 9.89
N GLU A 140 -7.02 -5.30 9.83
CA GLU A 140 -8.07 -6.19 10.34
C GLU A 140 -7.79 -6.43 11.83
N ASP A 141 -8.84 -6.44 12.65
CA ASP A 141 -8.76 -6.70 14.10
C ASP A 141 -8.49 -8.19 14.40
#